data_AF-A0A060Y3H5-F1
#
_entry.id   AF-A0A060Y3H5-F1
#
_cell.length_a   1.000
_cell.length_b   1.000
_cell.length_c   1.000
_cell.angle_alpha   90.00
_cell.angle_beta   90.00
_cell.angle_gamma   90.00
#
_symmetry.space_group_name_H-M   'P 1'
#
loop_
_entity.id
_entity.type
_entity.pdbx_description
1 polymer ?
#
loop_
_entity_poly.entity_id
_entity_poly.type
_entity_poly.pdbx_seq_one_letter_code
_entity_poly.pdbx_strand_id
1 'polypeptide(L)'
;MALLMEHQFKQLPADKQVETRSFLESVSYLPPFFDCLGSTVFAPIKADIVGNITTIKAVFDSNPSRFKTLQKILEAEKELHGADWPKVGATLALMWLKRGLRFIQVLLQSLVDGEKDENNPDLIRVNCTKAYELALKKYHGWLVQKLFKAAVFAAPYKADFLKALSKGRKVKEEDCLDKIRQFLVNFTAANDAIYEMYTKMNAELEYTV
;
A
#
# COMPACT_ATOMS: atom_id res chain seq x y z
N MET A 1 17.19 6.46 1.16
CA MET A 1 15.72 6.51 1.01
C MET A 1 15.25 7.29 -0.22
N ALA A 2 15.80 7.06 -1.41
CA ALA A 2 15.33 7.80 -2.59
C ALA A 2 13.87 7.46 -2.90
N LEU A 3 13.53 6.18 -2.78
CA LEU A 3 12.25 5.64 -3.20
C LEU A 3 11.05 6.21 -2.43
N LEU A 4 11.17 6.40 -1.11
CA LEU A 4 10.06 6.92 -0.29
C LEU A 4 10.04 8.44 -0.14
N MET A 5 11.19 9.11 -0.27
CA MET A 5 11.31 10.54 0.01
C MET A 5 11.15 11.44 -1.22
N GLU A 6 11.30 10.89 -2.42
CA GLU A 6 11.08 11.66 -3.67
C GLU A 6 9.59 12.01 -3.86
N HIS A 7 8.67 11.18 -3.36
CA HIS A 7 7.23 11.32 -3.58
C HIS A 7 6.42 11.06 -2.31
N GLN A 8 6.39 12.08 -1.44
CA GLN A 8 5.66 12.01 -0.17
C GLN A 8 4.16 12.29 -0.36
N PHE A 9 3.36 11.62 0.47
CA PHE A 9 1.94 11.94 0.60
C PHE A 9 1.77 13.34 1.16
N LYS A 10 0.80 14.08 0.61
CA LYS A 10 0.44 15.40 1.14
C LYS A 10 -0.24 15.26 2.49
N GLN A 11 -0.04 16.26 3.34
CA GLN A 11 -0.83 16.40 4.56
C GLN A 11 -2.31 16.52 4.19
N LEU A 12 -3.17 15.81 4.91
CA LEU A 12 -4.59 15.87 4.67
C LEU A 12 -5.19 17.22 5.11
N PRO A 13 -6.17 17.76 4.37
CA PRO A 13 -6.97 18.88 4.84
C PRO A 13 -7.83 18.48 6.05
N ALA A 14 -8.42 19.48 6.72
CA ALA A 14 -9.25 19.28 7.91
C ALA A 14 -10.48 18.38 7.67
N ASP A 15 -11.03 18.39 6.44
CA ASP A 15 -12.14 17.54 6.03
C ASP A 15 -11.72 16.11 5.62
N LYS A 16 -10.43 15.78 5.76
CA LYS A 16 -9.80 14.50 5.43
C LYS A 16 -9.98 14.05 3.97
N GLN A 17 -10.37 14.93 3.05
CA GLN A 17 -10.50 14.55 1.64
C GLN A 17 -9.15 14.26 0.99
N VAL A 18 -9.07 13.12 0.30
CA VAL A 18 -7.87 12.72 -0.45
C VAL A 18 -7.99 13.15 -1.90
N GLU A 19 -7.15 14.10 -2.32
CA GLU A 19 -7.10 14.60 -3.69
C GLU A 19 -6.50 13.54 -4.64
N THR A 20 -7.26 13.17 -5.67
CA THR A 20 -6.97 12.00 -6.50
C THR A 20 -5.64 12.13 -7.23
N ARG A 21 -5.33 13.31 -7.80
CA ARG A 21 -4.08 13.51 -8.56
C ARG A 21 -2.87 13.32 -7.66
N SER A 22 -2.81 14.05 -6.54
CA SER A 22 -1.69 13.97 -5.59
C SER A 22 -1.54 12.57 -5.01
N PHE A 23 -2.66 11.88 -4.74
CA PHE A 23 -2.62 10.49 -4.29
C PHE A 23 -2.01 9.58 -5.35
N LEU A 24 -2.52 9.61 -6.59
CA LEU A 24 -2.02 8.79 -7.71
C LEU A 24 -0.56 9.07 -8.01
N GLU A 25 -0.14 10.34 -8.01
CA GLU A 25 1.26 10.72 -8.14
C GLU A 25 2.10 10.05 -7.04
N SER A 26 1.69 10.11 -5.77
CA SER A 26 2.44 9.51 -4.66
C SER A 26 2.48 7.97 -4.75
N VAL A 27 1.33 7.30 -4.96
CA VAL A 27 1.29 5.83 -5.00
C VAL A 27 1.99 5.24 -6.21
N SER A 28 2.13 5.97 -7.32
CA SER A 28 2.78 5.49 -8.54
C SER A 28 4.26 5.14 -8.36
N TYR A 29 4.90 5.64 -7.30
CA TYR A 29 6.31 5.35 -6.96
C TYR A 29 6.49 4.22 -5.95
N LEU A 30 5.40 3.65 -5.44
CA LEU A 30 5.44 2.54 -4.48
C LEU A 30 5.64 1.15 -5.12
N PRO A 31 5.24 0.84 -6.38
CA PRO A 31 5.46 -0.50 -6.93
C PRO A 31 6.92 -1.02 -6.86
N PRO A 32 7.97 -0.20 -7.07
CA PRO A 32 9.35 -0.66 -6.91
C PRO A 32 9.74 -1.02 -5.47
N PHE A 33 8.91 -0.71 -4.46
CA PHE A 33 9.05 -1.24 -3.10
C PHE A 33 9.09 -2.77 -3.07
N PHE A 34 8.26 -3.43 -3.90
CA PHE A 34 8.21 -4.89 -3.95
C PHE A 34 9.47 -5.50 -4.57
N ASP A 35 10.18 -4.76 -5.43
CA ASP A 35 11.49 -5.20 -5.93
C ASP A 35 12.52 -5.24 -4.80
N CYS A 36 12.38 -4.38 -3.78
CA CYS A 36 13.24 -4.38 -2.59
C CYS A 36 13.03 -5.61 -1.69
N LEU A 37 11.88 -6.30 -1.80
CA LEU A 37 11.55 -7.52 -1.05
C LEU A 37 11.99 -8.80 -1.78
N GLY A 38 12.41 -8.71 -3.04
CA GLY A 38 12.81 -9.86 -3.86
C GLY A 38 12.06 -9.88 -5.20
N SER A 39 12.75 -9.48 -6.27
CA SER A 39 12.15 -9.17 -7.57
C SER A 39 11.27 -10.27 -8.18
N THR A 40 11.61 -11.56 -8.00
CA THR A 40 10.91 -12.66 -8.70
C THR A 40 9.70 -13.16 -7.92
N VAL A 41 9.81 -13.27 -6.59
CA VAL A 41 8.75 -13.85 -5.75
C VAL A 41 7.60 -12.86 -5.53
N PHE A 42 7.90 -11.56 -5.52
CA PHE A 42 6.92 -10.50 -5.29
C PHE A 42 6.39 -9.83 -6.58
N ALA A 43 6.81 -10.30 -7.76
CA ALA A 43 6.36 -9.75 -9.05
C ALA A 43 4.83 -9.77 -9.26
N PRO A 44 4.08 -10.84 -8.90
CA PRO A 44 2.63 -10.84 -9.02
C PRO A 44 1.96 -9.75 -8.17
N ILE A 45 2.50 -9.49 -6.97
CA ILE A 45 1.98 -8.46 -6.05
C ILE A 45 2.22 -7.08 -6.63
N LYS A 46 3.42 -6.84 -7.18
CA LYS A 46 3.73 -5.59 -7.88
C LYS A 46 2.77 -5.35 -9.06
N ALA A 47 2.52 -6.38 -9.86
CA ALA A 47 1.62 -6.28 -11.02
C ALA A 47 0.18 -5.94 -10.60
N ASP A 48 -0.33 -6.55 -9.53
CA ASP A 48 -1.65 -6.24 -8.97
C ASP A 48 -1.77 -4.77 -8.54
N ILE A 49 -0.79 -4.26 -7.80
CA ILE A 49 -0.76 -2.86 -7.36
C ILE A 49 -0.70 -1.89 -8.55
N VAL A 50 0.14 -2.18 -9.55
CA VAL A 50 0.22 -1.37 -10.79
C VAL A 50 -1.11 -1.40 -11.55
N GLY A 51 -1.75 -2.56 -11.64
CA GLY A 51 -3.06 -2.71 -12.26
C GLY A 51 -4.11 -1.85 -11.57
N ASN A 52 -4.17 -1.91 -10.24
CA ASN A 52 -5.10 -1.10 -9.45
C ASN A 52 -4.88 0.42 -9.65
N ILE A 53 -3.62 0.88 -9.59
CA ILE A 53 -3.27 2.28 -9.86
C ILE A 53 -3.69 2.70 -11.28
N THR A 54 -3.44 1.84 -12.26
CA THR A 54 -3.79 2.08 -13.67
C THR A 54 -5.30 2.24 -13.84
N THR A 55 -6.10 1.37 -13.22
CA THR A 55 -7.56 1.45 -13.27
C THR A 55 -8.09 2.74 -12.66
N ILE A 56 -7.61 3.12 -11.47
CA ILE A 56 -8.03 4.37 -10.80
C ILE A 56 -7.62 5.58 -11.64
N LYS A 57 -6.42 5.55 -12.22
CA LYS A 57 -5.92 6.62 -13.09
C LYS A 57 -6.76 6.77 -14.36
N ALA A 58 -7.17 5.66 -15.00
CA ALA A 58 -8.02 5.71 -16.17
C ALA A 58 -9.37 6.37 -15.88
N VAL A 59 -10.00 6.04 -14.74
CA VAL A 59 -11.24 6.70 -14.30
C VAL A 59 -11.00 8.19 -14.03
N PHE A 60 -9.94 8.54 -13.30
CA PHE A 60 -9.60 9.93 -13.03
C PHE A 60 -9.39 10.76 -14.32
N ASP A 61 -8.58 10.23 -15.26
CA ASP A 61 -8.23 10.92 -16.51
C ASP A 61 -9.45 11.13 -17.43
N SER A 62 -10.52 10.33 -17.28
CA SER A 62 -11.76 10.52 -18.05
C SER A 62 -12.50 11.82 -17.71
N ASN A 63 -12.40 12.29 -16.45
CA ASN A 63 -12.94 13.58 -16.04
C ASN A 63 -12.30 14.08 -14.72
N PRO A 64 -11.11 14.70 -14.78
CA PRO A 64 -10.38 15.11 -13.58
C PRO A 64 -11.12 16.09 -12.67
N SER A 65 -12.04 16.91 -13.22
CA SER A 65 -12.83 17.85 -12.41
C SER A 65 -13.93 17.15 -11.64
N ARG A 66 -14.60 16.16 -12.25
CA ARG A 66 -15.58 15.29 -11.57
C ARG A 66 -14.89 14.43 -10.51
N PHE A 67 -13.73 13.85 -10.82
CA PHE A 67 -13.02 12.89 -9.97
C PHE A 67 -11.91 13.51 -9.11
N LYS A 68 -12.10 14.77 -8.68
CA LYS A 68 -11.10 15.55 -7.94
C LYS A 68 -10.61 14.88 -6.65
N THR A 69 -11.47 14.12 -5.97
CA THR A 69 -11.13 13.39 -4.75
C THR A 69 -11.53 11.93 -4.87
N LEU A 70 -10.87 11.05 -4.11
CA LEU A 70 -11.19 9.61 -4.12
C LEU A 70 -12.65 9.35 -3.71
N GLN A 71 -13.18 10.15 -2.78
CA GLN A 71 -14.58 10.15 -2.38
C GLN A 71 -15.52 10.35 -3.59
N LYS A 72 -15.22 11.33 -4.45
CA LYS A 72 -16.02 11.60 -5.65
C LYS A 72 -15.98 10.47 -6.68
N ILE A 73 -14.90 9.69 -6.72
CA ILE A 73 -14.84 8.48 -7.55
C ILE A 73 -15.88 7.48 -7.07
N LEU A 74 -15.86 7.15 -5.78
CA LEU A 74 -16.80 6.18 -5.19
C LEU A 74 -18.25 6.63 -5.34
N GLU A 75 -18.54 7.93 -5.11
CA GLU A 75 -19.89 8.49 -5.25
C GLU A 75 -20.40 8.37 -6.69
N ALA A 76 -19.59 8.79 -7.66
CA ALA A 76 -19.97 8.75 -9.06
C ALA A 76 -20.09 7.32 -9.60
N GLU A 77 -19.22 6.39 -9.19
CA GLU A 77 -19.36 4.98 -9.59
C GLU A 77 -20.56 4.30 -8.94
N LYS A 78 -20.90 4.68 -7.70
CA LYS A 78 -22.11 4.18 -7.04
C LYS A 78 -23.37 4.59 -7.79
N GLU A 79 -23.44 5.86 -8.23
CA GLU A 79 -24.54 6.35 -9.06
C GLU A 79 -24.58 5.66 -10.43
N LEU A 80 -23.43 5.47 -11.06
CA LEU A 80 -23.33 4.90 -12.41
C LEU A 80 -23.68 3.40 -12.46
N HIS A 81 -23.24 2.62 -11.46
CA HIS A 81 -23.32 1.16 -11.48
C HIS A 81 -24.43 0.58 -10.60
N GLY A 82 -25.07 1.41 -9.76
CA GLY A 82 -26.22 0.99 -8.96
C GLY A 82 -25.95 -0.28 -8.14
N ALA A 83 -26.65 -1.37 -8.45
CA ALA A 83 -26.58 -2.63 -7.71
C ALA A 83 -25.24 -3.38 -7.86
N ASP A 84 -24.46 -3.12 -8.90
CA ASP A 84 -23.16 -3.77 -9.11
C ASP A 84 -22.04 -3.14 -8.24
N TRP A 85 -22.26 -1.92 -7.74
CA TRP A 85 -21.36 -1.26 -6.81
C TRP A 85 -21.40 -1.92 -5.42
N PRO A 86 -20.26 -2.11 -4.71
CA PRO A 86 -18.92 -1.56 -4.96
C PRO A 86 -17.96 -2.48 -5.71
N LYS A 87 -18.42 -3.61 -6.29
CA LYS A 87 -17.55 -4.61 -6.92
C LYS A 87 -17.20 -4.27 -8.38
N VAL A 88 -16.94 -3.00 -8.67
CA VAL A 88 -16.72 -2.47 -10.01
C VAL A 88 -15.65 -1.37 -10.02
N GLY A 89 -15.03 -1.15 -11.19
CA GLY A 89 -14.28 0.05 -11.51
C GLY A 89 -13.14 0.40 -10.56
N ALA A 90 -12.90 1.71 -10.43
CA ALA A 90 -11.89 2.29 -9.55
C ALA A 90 -12.23 2.09 -8.06
N THR A 91 -13.50 1.93 -7.68
CA THR A 91 -13.91 1.57 -6.33
C THR A 91 -13.33 0.21 -5.93
N LEU A 92 -13.45 -0.79 -6.80
CA LEU A 92 -12.87 -2.11 -6.53
C LEU A 92 -11.34 -2.05 -6.56
N ALA A 93 -10.76 -1.35 -7.52
CA ALA A 93 -9.31 -1.21 -7.63
C ALA A 93 -8.68 -0.51 -6.40
N LEU A 94 -9.29 0.59 -5.93
CA LEU A 94 -8.82 1.30 -4.74
C LEU A 94 -9.02 0.46 -3.46
N MET A 95 -10.01 -0.43 -3.42
CA MET A 95 -10.22 -1.34 -2.30
C MET A 95 -9.06 -2.33 -2.14
N TRP A 96 -8.57 -2.88 -3.25
CA TRP A 96 -7.40 -3.75 -3.24
C TRP A 96 -6.11 -2.96 -3.02
N LEU A 97 -5.97 -1.81 -3.67
CA LEU A 97 -4.82 -0.92 -3.49
C LEU A 97 -4.62 -0.54 -2.02
N LYS A 98 -5.66 -0.07 -1.31
CA LYS A 98 -5.53 0.36 0.10
C LYS A 98 -5.07 -0.79 1.03
N ARG A 99 -5.41 -2.05 0.71
CA ARG A 99 -4.92 -3.23 1.44
C ARG A 99 -3.43 -3.44 1.20
N GLY A 100 -2.97 -3.32 -0.04
CA GLY A 100 -1.54 -3.32 -0.36
C GLY A 100 -0.77 -2.17 0.29
N LEU A 101 -1.35 -0.96 0.32
CA LEU A 101 -0.76 0.18 1.03
C LEU A 101 -0.68 -0.07 2.53
N ARG A 102 -1.71 -0.68 3.14
CA ARG A 102 -1.68 -1.08 4.56
C ARG A 102 -0.58 -2.10 4.84
N PHE A 103 -0.33 -3.04 3.93
CA PHE A 103 0.80 -3.97 4.06
C PHE A 103 2.13 -3.20 4.13
N ILE A 104 2.39 -2.29 3.19
CA ILE A 104 3.61 -1.47 3.17
C ILE A 104 3.73 -0.66 4.46
N GLN A 105 2.63 -0.03 4.89
CA GLN A 105 2.57 0.77 6.12
C GLN A 105 2.98 -0.05 7.35
N VAL A 106 2.33 -1.20 7.57
CA VAL A 106 2.57 -2.02 8.76
C VAL A 106 3.99 -2.59 8.75
N LEU A 107 4.49 -3.03 7.59
CA LEU A 107 5.86 -3.53 7.45
C LEU A 107 6.88 -2.44 7.83
N LEU A 108 6.74 -1.25 7.25
CA LEU A 108 7.64 -0.14 7.51
C LEU A 108 7.56 0.36 8.97
N GLN A 109 6.36 0.44 9.53
CA GLN A 109 6.16 0.83 10.93
C GLN A 109 6.80 -0.18 11.88
N SER A 110 6.59 -1.48 11.64
CA SER A 110 7.19 -2.56 12.43
C SER A 110 8.72 -2.50 12.46
N LEU A 111 9.36 -2.16 11.32
CA LEU A 111 10.81 -1.96 11.26
C LEU A 111 11.27 -0.72 12.05
N VAL A 112 10.51 0.36 11.95
CA VAL A 112 10.75 1.63 12.66
C VAL A 112 10.63 1.50 14.18
N ASP A 113 9.70 0.65 14.63
CA ASP A 113 9.44 0.35 16.03
C ASP A 113 10.47 -0.64 16.61
N GLY A 114 11.37 -1.16 15.78
CA GLY A 114 12.43 -2.08 16.19
C GLY A 114 11.95 -3.51 16.43
N GLU A 115 10.76 -3.87 15.95
CA GLU A 115 10.24 -5.23 16.07
C GLU A 115 11.09 -6.21 15.27
N LYS A 116 11.49 -7.31 15.90
CA LYS A 116 12.38 -8.32 15.32
C LYS A 116 12.20 -9.67 16.01
N ASP A 117 12.64 -10.73 15.33
CA ASP A 117 12.86 -12.03 15.97
C ASP A 117 14.22 -11.97 16.69
N GLU A 118 14.23 -12.15 18.01
CA GLU A 118 15.49 -12.13 18.79
C GLU A 118 16.47 -13.25 18.37
N ASN A 119 15.98 -14.35 17.80
CA ASN A 119 16.83 -15.42 17.30
C ASN A 119 17.38 -15.11 15.90
N ASN A 120 16.71 -14.26 15.13
CA ASN A 120 17.07 -13.91 13.75
C ASN A 120 16.87 -12.41 13.48
N PRO A 121 17.59 -11.53 14.20
CA PRO A 121 17.31 -10.09 14.23
C PRO A 121 17.57 -9.36 12.91
N ASP A 122 18.33 -9.99 12.00
CA ASP A 122 18.64 -9.46 10.69
C ASP A 122 17.59 -9.81 9.63
N LEU A 123 16.57 -10.63 9.94
CA LEU A 123 15.51 -11.00 9.01
C LEU A 123 14.25 -10.15 9.22
N ILE A 124 13.59 -9.76 8.13
CA ILE A 124 12.33 -8.99 8.18
C ILE A 124 11.06 -9.87 8.12
N ARG A 125 11.21 -11.19 8.31
CA ARG A 125 10.13 -12.17 8.12
C ARG A 125 8.96 -11.94 9.10
N VAL A 126 9.26 -11.60 10.34
CA VAL A 126 8.24 -11.31 11.36
C VAL A 126 7.46 -10.03 11.01
N ASN A 127 8.15 -9.01 10.49
CA ASN A 127 7.54 -7.75 10.06
C ASN A 127 6.64 -7.99 8.83
N CYS A 128 7.11 -8.75 7.83
CA CYS A 128 6.33 -9.14 6.65
C CYS A 128 5.10 -9.97 7.04
N THR A 129 5.25 -10.89 7.99
CA THR A 129 4.14 -11.72 8.48
C THR A 129 3.10 -10.85 9.18
N LYS A 130 3.51 -9.99 10.12
CA LYS A 130 2.60 -9.04 10.79
C LYS A 130 1.85 -8.18 9.79
N ALA A 131 2.54 -7.61 8.81
CA ALA A 131 1.94 -6.81 7.75
C ALA A 131 0.88 -7.59 6.95
N TYR A 132 1.17 -8.83 6.60
CA TYR A 132 0.24 -9.70 5.89
C TYR A 132 -1.01 -10.01 6.72
N GLU A 133 -0.82 -10.37 7.99
CA GLU A 133 -1.92 -10.73 8.88
C GLU A 133 -2.91 -9.58 9.08
N LEU A 134 -2.40 -8.35 9.24
CA LEU A 134 -3.23 -7.18 9.48
C LEU A 134 -3.85 -6.60 8.20
N ALA A 135 -3.19 -6.75 7.05
CA ALA A 135 -3.61 -6.07 5.81
C ALA A 135 -4.36 -6.97 4.82
N LEU A 136 -3.96 -8.24 4.67
CA LEU A 136 -4.31 -9.06 3.51
C LEU A 136 -4.90 -10.43 3.86
N LYS A 137 -4.43 -11.08 4.94
CA LYS A 137 -4.75 -12.48 5.27
C LYS A 137 -6.25 -12.80 5.24
N LYS A 138 -7.09 -11.90 5.77
CA LYS A 138 -8.54 -12.11 5.83
C LYS A 138 -9.24 -12.14 4.46
N TYR A 139 -8.59 -11.60 3.42
CA TYR A 139 -9.09 -11.55 2.05
C TYR A 139 -8.47 -12.62 1.15
N HIS A 140 -7.65 -13.51 1.70
CA HIS A 140 -7.00 -14.58 0.96
C HIS A 140 -7.52 -15.94 1.42
N GLY A 141 -7.92 -16.76 0.46
CA GLY A 141 -8.27 -18.16 0.67
C GLY A 141 -7.05 -19.00 1.05
N TRP A 142 -7.31 -20.27 1.36
CA TRP A 142 -6.28 -21.19 1.84
C TRP A 142 -5.06 -21.29 0.91
N LEU A 143 -5.29 -21.32 -0.41
CA LEU A 143 -4.21 -21.45 -1.39
C LEU A 143 -3.28 -20.24 -1.37
N VAL A 144 -3.82 -19.03 -1.44
CA VAL A 144 -3.02 -17.79 -1.43
C VAL A 144 -2.30 -17.61 -0.09
N GLN A 145 -2.93 -17.98 1.03
CA GLN A 145 -2.25 -18.00 2.34
C GLN A 145 -1.05 -18.97 2.37
N LYS A 146 -1.14 -20.13 1.73
CA LYS A 146 -0.01 -21.07 1.62
C LYS A 146 1.11 -20.52 0.76
N LEU A 147 0.78 -19.88 -0.36
CA LEU A 147 1.75 -19.20 -1.21
C LEU A 147 2.49 -18.10 -0.45
N PHE A 148 1.78 -17.27 0.33
CA PHE A 148 2.42 -16.26 1.18
C PHE A 148 3.41 -16.88 2.19
N LYS A 149 3.00 -17.96 2.88
CA LYS A 149 3.85 -18.67 3.84
C LYS A 149 5.13 -19.22 3.20
N ALA A 150 5.09 -19.62 1.93
CA ALA A 150 6.29 -20.00 1.20
C ALA A 150 7.13 -18.78 0.78
N ALA A 151 6.46 -17.75 0.24
CA ALA A 151 7.10 -16.54 -0.28
C ALA A 151 7.89 -15.76 0.78
N VAL A 152 7.41 -15.72 2.04
CA VAL A 152 8.07 -14.95 3.11
C VAL A 152 9.49 -15.45 3.41
N PHE A 153 9.83 -16.70 3.08
CA PHE A 153 11.20 -17.20 3.24
C PHE A 153 12.21 -16.53 2.30
N ALA A 154 11.73 -16.00 1.17
CA ALA A 154 12.52 -15.23 0.21
C ALA A 154 12.66 -13.74 0.58
N ALA A 155 12.03 -13.29 1.68
CA ALA A 155 12.23 -11.93 2.17
C ALA A 155 13.73 -11.70 2.50
N PRO A 156 14.28 -10.52 2.15
CA PRO A 156 15.69 -10.23 2.30
C PRO A 156 16.10 -10.06 3.76
N TYR A 157 17.41 -9.94 3.98
CA TYR A 157 17.93 -9.36 5.22
C TYR A 157 17.50 -7.89 5.34
N LYS A 158 17.32 -7.42 6.58
CA LYS A 158 16.96 -6.03 6.91
C LYS A 158 17.93 -5.04 6.29
N ALA A 159 19.23 -5.29 6.41
CA ALA A 159 20.27 -4.43 5.84
C ALA A 159 20.14 -4.31 4.31
N ASP A 160 19.91 -5.42 3.62
CA ASP A 160 19.74 -5.44 2.15
C ASP A 160 18.46 -4.71 1.73
N PHE A 161 17.36 -4.90 2.45
CA PHE A 161 16.11 -4.18 2.23
C PHE A 161 16.29 -2.67 2.38
N LEU A 162 16.89 -2.22 3.48
CA LEU A 162 17.14 -0.79 3.75
C LEU A 162 18.12 -0.18 2.72
N LYS A 163 19.11 -0.94 2.27
CA LYS A 163 20.01 -0.55 1.18
C LYS A 163 19.26 -0.42 -0.15
N ALA A 164 18.37 -1.34 -0.47
CA ALA A 164 17.53 -1.30 -1.67
C ALA A 164 16.59 -0.08 -1.67
N LEU A 165 15.93 0.23 -0.54
CA LEU A 165 15.14 1.46 -0.36
C LEU A 165 15.97 2.74 -0.54
N SER A 166 17.29 2.64 -0.35
CA SER A 166 18.25 3.72 -0.58
C SER A 166 18.80 3.79 -2.01
N LYS A 167 18.27 2.99 -2.94
CA LYS A 167 18.77 2.82 -4.33
C LYS A 167 20.27 2.51 -4.33
N GLY A 168 20.73 1.66 -3.40
CA GLY A 168 22.12 1.23 -3.27
C GLY A 168 23.07 2.24 -2.61
N ARG A 169 22.61 3.45 -2.26
CA ARG A 169 23.42 4.44 -1.54
C ARG A 169 23.78 3.92 -0.15
N LYS A 170 25.04 4.12 0.26
CA LYS A 170 25.47 3.90 1.65
C LYS A 170 24.83 4.97 2.53
N VAL A 171 23.88 4.56 3.36
CA VAL A 171 23.16 5.41 4.32
C VAL A 171 23.17 4.63 5.64
N LYS A 172 23.35 5.32 6.78
CA LYS A 172 23.25 4.66 8.08
C LYS A 172 21.84 4.11 8.26
N GLU A 173 21.72 2.98 8.96
CA GLU A 173 20.40 2.38 9.24
C GLU A 173 19.47 3.38 9.94
N GLU A 174 19.96 4.09 10.95
CA GLU A 174 19.21 5.11 11.70
C GLU A 174 18.65 6.21 10.78
N ASP A 175 19.50 6.80 9.92
CA ASP A 175 19.07 7.80 8.92
C ASP A 175 18.02 7.24 7.94
N CYS A 176 18.09 5.94 7.67
CA CYS A 176 17.11 5.24 6.84
C CYS A 176 15.78 5.15 7.59
N LEU A 177 15.79 4.66 8.82
CA LEU A 177 14.59 4.52 9.65
C LEU A 177 13.93 5.87 9.95
N ASP A 178 14.69 6.95 10.15
CA ASP A 178 14.13 8.29 10.33
C ASP A 178 13.40 8.81 9.10
N LYS A 179 13.91 8.52 7.90
CA LYS A 179 13.21 8.85 6.65
C LYS A 179 11.95 8.01 6.46
N ILE A 180 11.96 6.74 6.89
CA ILE A 180 10.74 5.93 6.92
C ILE A 180 9.71 6.54 7.88
N ARG A 181 10.11 6.91 9.10
CA ARG A 181 9.24 7.60 10.08
C ARG A 181 8.59 8.83 9.45
N GLN A 182 9.37 9.67 8.78
CA GLN A 182 8.86 10.87 8.12
C GLN A 182 7.85 10.54 7.00
N PHE A 183 8.14 9.55 6.16
CA PHE A 183 7.22 9.09 5.12
C PHE A 183 5.90 8.55 5.72
N LEU A 184 5.99 7.79 6.81
CA LEU A 184 4.85 7.14 7.44
C LEU A 184 3.80 8.10 8.00
N VAL A 185 4.16 9.35 8.35
CA VAL A 185 3.22 10.35 8.91
C VAL A 185 2.02 10.56 7.98
N ASN A 186 2.27 11.12 6.79
CA ASN A 186 1.19 11.44 5.86
C ASN A 186 0.67 10.20 5.13
N PHE A 187 1.53 9.18 4.93
CA PHE A 187 1.12 7.93 4.32
C PHE A 187 0.08 7.20 5.16
N THR A 188 0.30 7.10 6.48
CA THR A 188 -0.65 6.49 7.41
C THR A 188 -1.95 7.28 7.46
N ALA A 189 -1.88 8.61 7.60
CA ALA A 189 -3.07 9.46 7.62
C ALA A 189 -3.92 9.32 6.35
N ALA A 190 -3.29 9.35 5.17
CA ALA A 190 -3.97 9.18 3.89
C ALA A 190 -4.62 7.80 3.77
N ASN A 191 -3.91 6.74 4.14
CA ASN A 191 -4.44 5.38 4.10
C ASN A 191 -5.62 5.21 5.08
N ASP A 192 -5.50 5.72 6.31
CA ASP A 192 -6.57 5.70 7.31
C ASP A 192 -7.82 6.43 6.82
N ALA A 193 -7.67 7.60 6.20
CA ALA A 193 -8.81 8.32 5.61
C ALA A 193 -9.51 7.52 4.52
N ILE A 194 -8.78 6.76 3.70
CA ILE A 194 -9.37 5.86 2.69
C ILE A 194 -10.13 4.72 3.37
N TYR A 195 -9.58 4.10 4.42
CA TYR A 195 -10.31 3.07 5.16
C TYR A 195 -11.58 3.62 5.84
N GLU A 196 -11.51 4.80 6.46
CA GLU A 196 -12.69 5.50 7.04
C GLU A 196 -13.75 5.76 5.95
N MET A 197 -13.33 6.22 4.78
CA MET A 197 -14.21 6.47 3.63
C MET A 197 -14.94 5.19 3.18
N TYR A 198 -14.22 4.08 3.00
CA TYR A 198 -14.82 2.80 2.59
C TYR A 198 -15.87 2.31 3.60
N THR A 199 -15.58 2.45 4.89
CA THR A 199 -16.52 2.11 5.97
C THR A 199 -17.76 3.00 5.91
N LYS A 200 -17.59 4.34 5.84
CA LYS A 200 -18.71 5.29 5.80
C LYS A 200 -19.63 5.11 4.59
N MET A 201 -19.05 4.75 3.44
CA MET A 201 -19.80 4.56 2.21
C MET A 201 -20.42 3.17 2.06
N ASN A 202 -20.09 2.24 2.95
CA ASN A 202 -20.39 0.80 2.81
C ASN A 202 -19.81 0.22 1.51
N ALA A 203 -18.56 0.57 1.19
CA ALA A 203 -17.85 0.17 -0.02
C ALA A 203 -16.88 -1.02 0.23
N GLU A 204 -16.71 -1.46 1.48
CA GLU A 204 -15.79 -2.55 1.82
C GLU A 204 -16.43 -3.92 1.56
N LEU A 205 -15.72 -4.80 0.84
CA LEU A 205 -16.15 -6.17 0.60
C LEU A 205 -15.24 -7.18 1.31
N GLU A 206 -15.82 -8.25 1.86
CA GLU A 206 -15.09 -9.27 2.63
C GLU A 206 -14.88 -10.59 1.87
N TYR A 207 -15.03 -10.61 0.55
CA TYR A 207 -14.76 -11.81 -0.24
C TYR A 207 -13.28 -12.16 -0.26
N THR A 208 -12.99 -13.45 -0.43
CA THR A 208 -11.64 -13.98 -0.51
C THR A 208 -11.21 -14.31 -1.94
N VAL A 209 -9.91 -14.22 -2.21
CA VAL A 209 -9.25 -14.68 -3.44
C VAL A 209 -8.29 -15.82 -3.18
#